data_AF-A0A0C2M488-F1
#
_entry.id   AF-A0A0C2M488-F1
#
_cell.length_a   1.000
_cell.length_b   1.000
_cell.length_c   1.000
_cell.angle_alpha   90.00
_cell.angle_beta   90.00
_cell.angle_gamma   90.00
#
_symmetry.space_group_name_H-M   'P 1'
#
loop_
_entity.id
_entity.type
_entity.pdbx_description
1 polymer ?
#
loop_
_entity_poly.entity_id
_entity_poly.type
_entity_poly.pdbx_seq_one_letter_code
_entity_poly.pdbx_strand_id
1 'polypeptide(L)'
;MNCLSLIILSILEISTLVTLSTSIFLLMIPLNFCENLESSPLSPMMVVLGSTTFVMIICGIIRLGCYSKLSGYMYIVLYVIVAIGSIVAIIFGALIFHKFDKTLKKCLLDNDIAEKRRNDPFLKWFQQKVEFFDTVQMLWYI
;
A
#
# COMPACT_ATOMS: atom_id res chain seq x y z
N MET A 1 19.79 -20.25 18.68
CA MET A 1 18.73 -20.77 17.78
C MET A 1 18.08 -19.62 16.98
N ASN A 2 18.89 -18.68 16.43
CA ASN A 2 18.37 -17.33 16.10
C ASN A 2 18.64 -16.87 14.66
N CYS A 3 19.38 -17.64 13.85
CA CYS A 3 19.77 -17.20 12.50
C CYS A 3 18.57 -17.19 11.54
N LEU A 4 17.73 -18.24 11.58
CA LEU A 4 16.52 -18.33 10.75
C LEU A 4 15.52 -17.21 11.07
N SER A 5 15.30 -16.92 12.37
CA SER A 5 14.39 -15.87 12.81
C SER A 5 14.86 -14.48 12.39
N LEU A 6 16.18 -14.22 12.43
CA LEU A 6 16.77 -12.98 11.92
C LEU A 6 16.55 -12.84 10.41
N ILE A 7 16.82 -13.88 9.62
CA ILE A 7 16.60 -13.85 8.17
C ILE A 7 15.13 -13.56 7.84
N ILE A 8 14.19 -14.24 8.51
CA ILE A 8 12.75 -14.04 8.31
C ILE A 8 12.36 -12.60 8.65
N LEU A 9 12.81 -12.06 9.79
CA LEU A 9 12.51 -10.69 10.20
C LEU A 9 13.09 -9.66 9.24
N SER A 10 14.31 -9.84 8.74
CA SER A 10 14.92 -8.95 7.76
C SER A 10 14.19 -8.96 6.41
N ILE A 11 13.74 -10.12 5.93
CA ILE A 11 12.92 -10.21 4.71
C ILE A 11 11.58 -9.49 4.93
N LEU A 12 10.94 -9.71 6.08
CA LEU A 12 9.72 -9.01 6.47
C LEU A 12 9.95 -7.50 6.51
N GLU A 13 11.06 -7.03 7.08
CA GLU A 13 11.40 -5.60 7.15
C GLU A 13 11.47 -4.96 5.77
N ILE A 14 12.22 -5.59 4.85
CA ILE A 14 12.36 -5.10 3.46
C ILE A 14 10.99 -5.04 2.78
N SER A 15 10.19 -6.10 2.88
CA SER A 15 8.85 -6.13 2.27
C SER A 15 7.91 -5.06 2.85
N THR A 16 7.99 -4.83 4.16
CA THR A 16 7.19 -3.82 4.85
C THR A 16 7.61 -2.42 4.43
N LEU A 17 8.92 -2.18 4.28
CA LEU A 17 9.48 -0.91 3.83
C LEU A 17 9.07 -0.58 2.39
N VAL A 18 9.09 -1.57 1.48
CA VAL A 18 8.60 -1.43 0.10
C VAL A 18 7.09 -1.13 0.07
N THR A 19 6.32 -1.78 0.94
CA THR A 19 4.87 -1.54 1.03
C THR A 19 4.58 -0.13 1.56
N LEU A 20 5.32 0.31 2.58
CA LEU A 20 5.25 1.66 3.14
C LEU A 20 5.59 2.73 2.11
N SER A 21 6.72 2.58 1.42
CA SER A 21 7.17 3.56 0.43
C SER A 21 6.18 3.68 -0.72
N THR A 22 5.61 2.56 -1.18
CA THR A 22 4.55 2.54 -2.20
C THR A 22 3.27 3.22 -1.70
N SER A 23 2.87 2.95 -0.45
CA SER A 23 1.66 3.56 0.14
C SER A 23 1.82 5.07 0.34
N ILE A 24 3.00 5.52 0.80
CA ILE A 24 3.33 6.95 0.93
C ILE A 24 3.36 7.62 -0.44
N PHE A 25 3.94 6.97 -1.44
CA PHE A 25 3.96 7.46 -2.81
C PHE A 25 2.54 7.64 -3.38
N LEU A 26 1.65 6.66 -3.14
CA LEU A 26 0.22 6.75 -3.52
C LEU A 26 -0.56 7.81 -2.73
N LEU A 27 -0.10 8.18 -1.54
CA LEU A 27 -0.67 9.27 -0.74
C LEU A 27 -0.20 10.66 -1.24
N MET A 28 1.06 10.74 -1.66
CA MET A 28 1.69 11.99 -2.11
C MET A 28 1.38 12.33 -3.56
N ILE A 29 1.15 11.33 -4.40
CA ILE A 29 0.69 11.51 -5.78
C ILE A 29 -0.81 11.24 -5.78
N PRO A 30 -1.65 12.28 -5.69
CA PRO A 30 -3.07 12.08 -5.69
C PRO A 30 -3.46 11.54 -7.07
N LEU A 31 -4.15 10.39 -7.08
CA LEU A 31 -4.72 9.78 -8.28
C LEU A 31 -5.95 10.60 -8.73
N ASN A 32 -5.75 11.90 -8.96
CA ASN A 32 -6.78 12.92 -9.22
C ASN A 32 -7.41 12.84 -10.61
N PHE A 33 -7.08 11.79 -11.36
CA PHE A 33 -7.72 11.48 -12.63
C PHE A 33 -9.12 10.89 -12.49
N CYS A 34 -9.54 10.47 -11.29
CA CYS A 34 -10.91 10.05 -10.98
C CYS A 34 -11.44 10.72 -9.71
N GLU A 35 -12.52 11.51 -9.84
CA GLU A 35 -13.24 12.02 -8.67
C GLU A 35 -13.76 10.86 -7.81
N ASN A 36 -13.60 10.97 -6.48
CA ASN A 36 -13.93 9.97 -5.44
C ASN A 36 -12.98 8.77 -5.27
N LEU A 37 -11.86 8.68 -6.00
CA LEU A 37 -10.81 7.69 -5.67
C LEU A 37 -9.94 8.17 -4.49
N GLU A 38 -9.71 9.48 -4.41
CA GLU A 38 -8.89 10.17 -3.40
C GLU A 38 -9.45 10.00 -1.98
N SER A 39 -10.77 9.83 -1.85
CA SER A 39 -11.45 9.63 -0.56
C SER A 39 -11.37 8.21 -0.01
N SER A 40 -10.66 7.29 -0.67
CA SER A 40 -10.54 5.92 -0.18
C SER A 40 -9.63 5.87 1.05
N PRO A 41 -10.14 5.48 2.24
CA PRO A 41 -9.35 5.42 3.48
C PRO A 41 -8.26 4.33 3.44
N LEU A 42 -8.17 3.57 2.35
CA LEU A 42 -7.27 2.44 2.20
C LEU A 42 -5.79 2.84 2.24
N SER A 43 -5.41 3.92 1.55
CA SER A 43 -4.03 4.41 1.52
C SER A 43 -3.51 4.88 2.90
N PRO A 44 -4.21 5.78 3.63
CA PRO A 44 -3.77 6.15 4.98
C PRO A 44 -3.81 4.98 5.97
N MET A 45 -4.76 4.05 5.82
CA MET A 45 -4.80 2.84 6.65
C MET A 45 -3.58 1.93 6.41
N MET A 46 -3.14 1.77 5.17
CA MET A 46 -1.93 1.01 4.83
C MET A 46 -0.66 1.66 5.37
N VAL A 47 -0.58 3.00 5.39
CA VAL A 47 0.57 3.70 5.98
C VAL A 47 0.64 3.49 7.50
N VAL A 48 -0.49 3.58 8.20
CA VAL A 48 -0.54 3.34 9.65
C VAL A 48 -0.20 1.88 9.98
N LEU A 49 -0.72 0.92 9.23
CA LEU A 49 -0.42 -0.50 9.42
C LEU A 49 1.04 -0.82 9.10
N GLY A 50 1.57 -0.29 7.99
CA GLY A 50 2.94 -0.50 7.57
C GLY A 50 3.94 0.07 8.58
N SER A 51 3.70 1.29 9.07
CA SER A 51 4.56 1.92 10.10
C SER A 51 4.53 1.14 11.43
N THR A 52 3.36 0.70 11.88
CA THR A 52 3.22 -0.12 13.09
C THR A 52 3.94 -1.47 12.94
N THR A 53 3.85 -2.09 11.76
CA THR A 53 4.54 -3.35 11.42
C THR A 53 6.05 -3.17 11.41
N PHE A 54 6.55 -2.05 10.87
CA PHE A 54 7.98 -1.73 10.87
C PHE A 54 8.54 -1.60 12.29
N VAL A 55 7.84 -0.88 13.17
CA VAL A 55 8.23 -0.76 14.58
C VAL A 55 8.21 -2.11 15.30
N MET A 56 7.20 -2.94 15.02
CA MET A 56 7.12 -4.30 15.55
C MET A 56 8.36 -5.13 15.17
N ILE A 57 8.78 -5.09 13.91
CA ILE A 57 9.94 -5.84 13.41
C ILE A 57 11.23 -5.38 14.10
N ILE A 58 11.41 -4.06 14.27
CA ILE A 58 12.56 -3.52 15.03
C ILE A 58 12.56 -4.04 16.47
N CYS A 59 11.42 -4.01 17.17
CA CYS A 59 11.31 -4.58 18.52
C CYS A 59 11.66 -6.08 18.55
N GLY A 60 11.28 -6.83 17.51
CA GLY A 60 11.62 -8.25 17.35
C GLY A 60 13.12 -8.48 17.18
N ILE A 61 13.79 -7.68 16.35
CA ILE A 61 15.25 -7.73 16.15
C ILE A 61 15.98 -7.38 17.46
N ILE A 62 15.57 -6.30 18.15
CA ILE A 62 16.16 -5.89 19.44
C ILE A 62 15.98 -6.99 20.50
N ARG A 63 14.82 -7.65 20.54
CA ARG A 63 14.60 -8.80 21.43
C ARG A 63 15.59 -9.93 21.16
N LEU A 64 15.84 -10.27 19.90
CA LEU A 64 16.79 -11.33 19.52
C LEU A 64 18.25 -10.97 19.82
N GLY A 65 18.62 -9.69 19.71
CA GLY A 65 19.98 -9.21 19.97
C GLY A 65 20.29 -8.98 21.45
N CYS A 66 19.36 -8.38 22.20
CA CYS A 66 19.60 -7.95 23.58
C CYS A 66 18.92 -8.83 24.64
N TYR A 67 18.15 -9.85 24.24
CA TYR A 67 17.39 -10.74 25.14
C TYR A 67 16.50 -10.00 26.16
N SER A 68 16.08 -8.77 25.85
CA SER A 68 15.27 -7.96 26.75
C SER A 68 13.84 -8.49 26.84
N LYS A 69 13.34 -8.67 28.07
CA LYS A 69 11.94 -9.08 28.33
C LYS A 69 10.95 -7.99 27.92
N LEU A 70 11.34 -6.71 28.07
CA LEU A 70 10.49 -5.56 27.75
C LEU A 70 10.23 -5.46 26.24
N SER A 71 11.27 -5.61 25.42
CA SER A 71 11.12 -5.62 23.95
C SER A 71 10.32 -6.83 23.48
N GLY A 72 10.41 -7.96 24.19
CA GLY A 72 9.57 -9.13 23.94
C GLY A 72 8.08 -8.90 24.18
N TYR A 73 7.72 -8.19 25.25
CA TYR A 73 6.31 -7.85 25.53
C TYR A 73 5.77 -6.85 24.51
N MET A 74 6.54 -5.80 24.20
CA MET A 74 6.19 -4.80 23.18
C MET A 74 6.00 -5.44 21.80
N TYR A 75 6.89 -6.37 21.42
CA TYR A 75 6.75 -7.14 20.17
C TYR A 75 5.41 -7.88 20.11
N ILE A 76 5.01 -8.58 21.18
CA ILE A 76 3.76 -9.35 21.20
C ILE A 76 2.54 -8.41 21.11
N VAL A 77 2.54 -7.30 21.85
CA VAL A 77 1.44 -6.33 21.81
C VAL A 77 1.29 -5.73 20.41
N LEU A 78 2.39 -5.29 19.80
CA LEU A 78 2.38 -4.75 18.45
C LEU A 78 1.94 -5.81 17.42
N TYR A 79 2.37 -7.06 17.59
CA TYR A 79 1.93 -8.17 16.74
C TYR A 79 0.41 -8.38 16.77
N VAL A 80 -0.20 -8.34 17.95
CA VAL A 80 -1.67 -8.45 18.08
C VAL A 80 -2.37 -7.27 17.39
N ILE A 81 -1.86 -6.04 17.57
CA ILE A 81 -2.42 -4.85 16.91
C ILE A 81 -2.33 -4.98 15.38
N VAL A 82 -1.17 -5.38 14.86
CA VAL A 82 -0.97 -5.59 13.42
C VAL A 82 -1.89 -6.69 12.90
N ALA A 83 -2.02 -7.82 13.60
CA ALA A 83 -2.90 -8.92 13.19
C ALA A 83 -4.37 -8.48 13.09
N ILE A 84 -4.87 -7.78 14.10
CA ILE A 84 -6.24 -7.23 14.08
C ILE A 84 -6.39 -6.22 12.95
N GLY A 85 -5.44 -5.30 12.82
CA GLY A 85 -5.45 -4.27 11.79
C GLY A 85 -5.42 -4.84 10.37
N SER A 86 -4.65 -5.90 10.13
CA SER A 86 -4.61 -6.62 8.86
C SER A 86 -5.96 -7.26 8.53
N ILE A 87 -6.65 -7.86 9.50
CA ILE A 87 -8.00 -8.42 9.30
C ILE A 87 -8.97 -7.31 8.87
N VAL A 88 -8.96 -6.17 9.57
CA VAL A 88 -9.81 -5.03 9.23
C VAL A 88 -9.49 -4.51 7.83
N ALA A 89 -8.21 -4.40 7.45
CA ALA A 89 -7.80 -3.94 6.14
C ALA A 89 -8.26 -4.88 5.02
N ILE A 90 -8.19 -6.20 5.22
CA ILE A 90 -8.70 -7.19 4.26
C ILE A 90 -10.21 -7.05 4.07
N ILE A 91 -10.97 -6.91 5.17
CA ILE A 91 -12.43 -6.74 5.12
C ILE A 91 -12.78 -5.44 4.38
N PHE A 92 -12.12 -4.32 4.73
CA PHE A 92 -12.34 -3.05 4.04
C PHE A 92 -11.95 -3.13 2.57
N GLY A 93 -10.83 -3.77 2.24
CA GLY A 93 -10.40 -4.02 0.87
C GLY A 93 -11.46 -4.77 0.07
N ALA A 94 -12.00 -5.87 0.62
CA ALA A 94 -13.05 -6.66 -0.03
C ALA A 94 -14.34 -5.86 -0.23
N LEU A 95 -14.75 -5.05 0.74
CA LEU A 95 -15.95 -4.22 0.65
C LEU A 95 -15.79 -3.06 -0.36
N ILE A 96 -14.60 -2.46 -0.42
CA ILE A 96 -14.31 -1.33 -1.31
C ILE A 96 -14.04 -1.81 -2.74
N PHE A 97 -13.49 -3.01 -2.95
CA PHE A 97 -13.09 -3.52 -4.27
C PHE A 97 -14.23 -3.42 -5.30
N HIS A 98 -15.46 -3.80 -4.92
CA HIS A 98 -16.61 -3.70 -5.82
C HIS A 98 -17.02 -2.25 -6.16
N LYS A 99 -16.83 -1.31 -5.24
CA LYS A 99 -17.07 0.12 -5.51
C LYS A 99 -15.94 0.70 -6.34
N PHE A 100 -14.70 0.35 -6.02
CA PHE A 100 -13.51 0.80 -6.72
C PHE A 100 -13.54 0.38 -8.19
N ASP A 101 -13.85 -0.89 -8.49
CA ASP A 101 -13.95 -1.38 -9.86
C ASP A 101 -15.02 -0.63 -10.67
N LYS A 102 -16.22 -0.43 -10.09
CA LYS A 102 -17.29 0.32 -10.73
C LYS A 102 -16.93 1.80 -10.96
N THR A 103 -16.31 2.45 -9.97
CA THR A 103 -15.89 3.85 -10.06
C THR A 103 -14.76 4.01 -11.08
N LEU A 104 -13.79 3.09 -11.09
CA LEU A 104 -12.68 3.09 -12.04
C LEU A 104 -13.21 2.89 -13.46
N LYS A 105 -14.12 1.93 -13.68
CA LYS A 105 -14.73 1.69 -15.00
C LYS A 105 -15.56 2.88 -15.47
N LYS A 106 -16.36 3.48 -14.58
CA LYS A 106 -17.16 4.67 -14.91
C LYS A 106 -16.25 5.84 -15.26
N CYS A 107 -15.23 6.08 -14.45
CA CYS A 107 -14.22 7.10 -14.72
C CYS A 107 -13.57 6.84 -16.07
N LEU A 108 -13.07 5.63 -16.33
CA LEU A 108 -12.38 5.30 -17.58
C LEU A 108 -13.21 5.58 -18.85
N LEU A 109 -14.53 5.38 -18.77
CA LEU A 109 -15.48 5.59 -19.88
C LEU A 109 -16.08 7.02 -19.95
N ASP A 110 -15.73 7.89 -19.00
CA ASP A 110 -16.24 9.26 -18.95
C ASP A 110 -15.40 10.19 -19.83
N ASN A 111 -15.98 10.61 -20.97
CA ASN A 111 -15.33 11.45 -21.97
C ASN A 111 -15.10 12.89 -21.49
N ASP A 112 -15.87 13.37 -20.52
CA ASP A 112 -15.76 14.74 -20.00
C ASP A 112 -14.48 14.93 -19.14
N ILE A 113 -13.90 13.83 -18.66
CA ILE A 113 -12.70 13.80 -17.82
C ILE A 113 -11.47 13.30 -18.63
N ALA A 114 -11.67 12.87 -19.88
CA ALA A 114 -10.63 12.29 -20.72
C ALA A 114 -9.47 13.26 -20.96
N GLU A 115 -9.74 14.56 -21.15
CA GLU A 115 -8.71 15.58 -21.35
C GLU A 115 -7.88 15.83 -20.08
N LYS A 116 -8.52 15.83 -18.90
CA LYS A 116 -7.85 15.94 -17.60
C LYS A 116 -6.97 14.73 -17.31
N ARG A 117 -7.43 13.53 -17.69
CA ARG A 117 -6.68 12.28 -17.57
C ARG A 117 -5.50 12.20 -18.53
N ARG A 118 -5.68 12.63 -19.79
CA ARG A 118 -4.60 12.70 -20.78
C ARG A 118 -3.49 13.68 -20.37
N ASN A 119 -3.84 14.72 -19.63
CA ASN A 119 -2.89 15.71 -19.13
C ASN A 119 -2.34 15.44 -17.73
N ASP A 120 -2.73 14.35 -17.08
CA ASP A 120 -2.24 13.99 -15.77
C ASP A 120 -0.75 13.61 -15.81
N PRO A 121 0.10 14.27 -14.99
CA PRO A 121 1.55 14.07 -15.03
C PRO A 121 1.96 12.68 -14.54
N PHE A 122 1.19 12.07 -13.64
CA PHE A 122 1.45 10.71 -13.18
C PHE A 122 1.15 9.69 -14.29
N LEU A 123 0.03 9.80 -14.98
CA LEU A 123 -0.29 8.95 -16.13
C LEU A 123 0.74 9.07 -17.26
N LYS A 124 1.19 10.30 -17.59
CA LYS A 124 2.26 10.51 -18.58
C LYS A 124 3.58 9.87 -18.15
N TRP A 125 3.98 10.07 -16.90
CA TRP A 125 5.19 9.44 -16.35
C TRP A 125 5.09 7.92 -16.32
N PHE A 126 3.95 7.37 -15.91
CA PHE A 126 3.69 5.93 -15.85
C PHE A 126 3.73 5.32 -17.25
N GLN A 127 3.06 5.94 -18.23
CA GLN A 127 3.09 5.51 -19.63
C GLN A 127 4.52 5.52 -20.21
N GLN A 128 5.31 6.57 -19.94
CA GLN A 128 6.71 6.66 -20.38
C GLN A 128 7.64 5.64 -19.71
N LYS A 129 7.33 5.21 -18.48
CA LYS A 129 8.15 4.23 -17.74
C LYS A 129 7.72 2.79 -17.98
N VAL A 130 6.46 2.57 -18.38
CA VAL A 130 5.83 1.25 -18.55
C VAL A 130 5.53 1.01 -20.04
N GLU A 131 6.45 1.38 -20.94
CA GLU A 131 6.39 1.11 -22.40
C GLU A 131 6.35 -0.41 -22.76
N PHE A 132 6.11 -1.32 -21.81
CA PHE A 132 6.12 -2.78 -22.00
C PHE A 132 4.73 -3.43 -22.02
N PHE A 133 3.65 -2.69 -21.73
CA PHE A 133 2.28 -3.21 -21.85
C PHE A 133 1.53 -2.46 -22.97
N ASP A 134 1.72 -2.88 -24.21
CA ASP A 134 0.91 -2.50 -25.39
C ASP A 134 -0.61 -2.77 -25.22
N THR A 135 -1.01 -3.39 -24.11
CA THR A 135 -2.42 -3.58 -23.72
C THR A 135 -3.06 -2.37 -23.03
N VAL A 136 -2.30 -1.30 -22.73
CA VAL A 136 -2.86 -0.01 -22.24
C VAL A 136 -3.14 0.96 -23.40
N GLN A 137 -3.26 0.46 -24.64
CA GLN A 137 -3.88 1.21 -25.75
C GLN A 137 -5.37 1.53 -25.52
N MET A 138 -6.00 1.04 -24.44
CA MET A 138 -7.40 1.31 -24.12
C MET A 138 -7.67 2.74 -23.61
N LEU A 139 -6.64 3.51 -23.22
CA LEU A 139 -6.80 4.88 -22.68
C LEU A 139 -6.72 5.99 -23.74
N TRP A 140 -6.33 5.67 -24.97
CA TRP A 140 -6.18 6.63 -26.06
C TRP A 140 -7.21 6.49 -27.18
N TYR A 141 -7.96 5.37 -27.23
CA TYR A 141 -8.94 5.05 -28.28
C TYR A 141 -10.41 5.04 -27.84
N ILE A 142 -10.68 5.43 -26.58
CA ILE A 142 -12.01 5.85 -26.08
C ILE A 142 -11.91 7.36 -25.86
#